data_AF-A0A955LW15-F1
#
_entry.id   AF-A0A955LW15-F1
#
_cell.length_a   1.000
_cell.length_b   1.000
_cell.length_c   1.000
_cell.angle_alpha   90.00
_cell.angle_beta   90.00
_cell.angle_gamma   90.00
#
_symmetry.space_group_name_H-M   'P 1'
#
loop_
_entity.id
_entity.type
_entity.pdbx_description
1 polymer ?
#
loop_
_entity_poly.entity_id
_entity_poly.type
_entity_poly.pdbx_seq_one_letter_code
_entity_poly.pdbx_strand_id
1 'polypeptide(L)'
;MFRAYITVPDFDPHIVELLNSHDISVTVHPEGMERPGEIELCGLVADYDILIIGVKEKMSKTVFDSVDELKILGTLSVGTDHISDEFFSSSIPVINIAGYNALSVAEFIFGQILSLYKGIWSS
;
A
#
# COMPACT_ATOMS: atom_id res chain seq x y z
N MET A 1 2.93 -16.57 14.92
CA MET A 1 2.27 -16.30 13.64
C MET A 1 2.04 -14.80 13.57
N PHE A 2 2.57 -14.13 12.55
CA PHE A 2 2.35 -12.69 12.36
C PHE A 2 1.02 -12.47 11.64
N ARG A 3 0.35 -11.36 11.93
CA ARG A 3 -0.90 -10.96 11.28
C ARG A 3 -0.62 -9.80 10.34
N ALA A 4 -0.94 -9.96 9.07
CA ALA A 4 -0.83 -8.92 8.06
C ALA A 4 -2.22 -8.50 7.58
N TYR A 5 -2.44 -7.19 7.46
CA TYR A 5 -3.62 -6.63 6.79
C TYR A 5 -3.20 -5.90 5.52
N ILE A 6 -3.87 -6.21 4.41
CA ILE A 6 -3.68 -5.56 3.12
C ILE A 6 -4.93 -4.76 2.82
N THR A 7 -4.80 -3.44 2.77
CA THR A 7 -5.97 -2.58 2.53
C THR A 7 -6.43 -2.67 1.08
N VAL A 8 -5.55 -3.03 0.13
CA VAL A 8 -5.78 -3.17 -1.33
C VAL A 8 -6.54 -4.46 -1.67
N PRO A 9 -7.78 -4.41 -2.22
CA PRO A 9 -8.63 -5.58 -2.42
C PRO A 9 -8.20 -6.45 -3.61
N ASP A 10 -7.58 -5.86 -4.64
CA ASP A 10 -7.13 -6.54 -5.86
C ASP A 10 -5.70 -7.11 -5.72
N PHE A 11 -5.35 -7.57 -4.52
CA PHE A 11 -4.03 -8.13 -4.24
C PHE A 11 -3.88 -9.54 -4.84
N ASP A 12 -2.69 -9.84 -5.39
CA ASP A 12 -2.44 -11.12 -6.07
C ASP A 12 -2.64 -12.32 -5.11
N PRO A 13 -3.57 -13.25 -5.41
CA PRO A 13 -3.83 -14.42 -4.58
C PRO A 13 -2.60 -15.31 -4.35
N HIS A 14 -1.68 -15.42 -5.32
CA HIS A 14 -0.48 -16.24 -5.17
C HIS A 14 0.46 -15.69 -4.09
N ILE A 15 0.51 -14.36 -3.95
CA ILE A 15 1.31 -13.72 -2.90
C ILE A 15 0.66 -13.95 -1.53
N VAL A 16 -0.68 -13.91 -1.45
CA VAL A 16 -1.41 -14.24 -0.22
C VAL A 16 -1.11 -15.68 0.21
N GLU A 17 -1.16 -16.64 -0.72
CA GLU A 17 -0.80 -18.04 -0.45
C GLU A 17 0.65 -18.19 0.00
N LEU A 18 1.59 -17.51 -0.67
CA LEU A 18 3.00 -17.53 -0.31
C LEU A 18 3.23 -17.01 1.12
N LEU A 19 2.61 -15.90 1.50
CA LEU A 19 2.74 -15.33 2.85
C LEU A 19 2.14 -16.28 3.91
N ASN A 20 0.96 -16.86 3.64
CA ASN A 20 0.34 -17.84 4.52
C ASN A 20 1.22 -19.09 4.72
N SER A 21 1.99 -19.50 3.70
CA SER A 21 2.94 -20.62 3.82
C SER A 21 4.16 -20.32 4.71
N HIS A 22 4.40 -19.05 5.07
CA HIS A 22 5.54 -18.58 5.86
C HIS A 22 5.14 -18.03 7.24
N ASP A 23 4.10 -18.59 7.88
CA ASP A 23 3.62 -18.19 9.22
C ASP A 23 3.08 -16.74 9.33
N ILE A 24 2.63 -16.16 8.20
CA ILE A 24 1.98 -14.85 8.15
C ILE A 24 0.50 -15.04 7.78
N SER A 25 -0.41 -14.81 8.73
CA SER A 25 -1.85 -14.79 8.48
C SER A 25 -2.22 -13.51 7.76
N VAL A 26 -2.61 -13.61 6.49
CA VAL A 26 -2.97 -12.44 5.67
C VAL A 26 -4.48 -12.23 5.61
N THR A 27 -4.92 -11.03 5.99
CA THR A 27 -6.28 -10.54 5.75
C THR A 27 -6.23 -9.50 4.62
N VAL A 28 -7.01 -9.71 3.57
CA VAL A 28 -7.15 -8.74 2.47
C VAL A 28 -8.47 -8.01 2.63
N HIS A 29 -8.47 -6.69 2.44
CA HIS A 29 -9.67 -5.88 2.48
C HIS A 29 -10.67 -6.32 1.40
N PRO A 30 -11.98 -6.38 1.69
CA PRO A 30 -12.95 -6.89 0.73
C PRO A 30 -13.11 -6.03 -0.52
N GLU A 31 -13.33 -6.68 -1.66
CA GLU A 31 -13.66 -6.00 -2.91
C GLU A 31 -15.03 -5.31 -2.81
N GLY A 32 -15.16 -4.13 -3.43
CA GLY A 32 -16.41 -3.35 -3.44
C GLY A 32 -16.71 -2.58 -2.16
N MET A 33 -15.85 -2.68 -1.13
CA MET A 33 -15.94 -1.86 0.08
C MET A 33 -15.12 -0.57 -0.03
N GLU A 34 -15.55 0.46 0.72
CA GLU A 34 -14.76 1.68 0.84
C GLU A 34 -13.46 1.41 1.59
N ARG A 35 -12.41 2.11 1.15
CA ARG A 35 -11.07 2.01 1.73
C ARG A 35 -11.10 2.41 3.21
N PRO A 36 -10.28 1.79 4.07
CA PRO A 36 -10.27 2.12 5.48
C PRO A 36 -10.05 3.60 5.75
N GLY A 37 -10.98 4.22 6.49
CA GLY A 37 -10.86 5.58 6.98
C GLY A 37 -9.91 5.68 8.19
N GLU A 38 -9.66 6.90 8.68
CA GLU A 38 -8.72 7.13 9.79
C GLU A 38 -9.04 6.28 11.04
N ILE A 39 -10.32 6.20 11.43
CA ILE A 39 -10.76 5.41 12.60
C ILE A 39 -10.46 3.92 12.42
N GLU A 40 -10.71 3.37 11.23
CA GLU A 40 -10.45 1.96 10.94
C GLU A 40 -8.95 1.69 10.88
N LEU A 41 -8.17 2.61 10.28
CA LEU A 41 -6.71 2.54 10.26
C LEU A 41 -6.12 2.54 11.68
N CYS A 42 -6.65 3.34 12.61
CA CYS A 42 -6.25 3.30 14.03
C CYS A 42 -6.46 1.90 14.63
N GLY A 43 -7.60 1.25 14.34
CA GLY A 43 -7.83 -0.13 14.76
C GLY A 43 -6.85 -1.11 14.12
N LEU A 44 -6.60 -0.98 12.81
CA LEU A 44 -5.69 -1.86 12.09
C LEU A 44 -4.25 -1.79 12.59
N VAL A 45 -3.72 -0.60 12.93
CA VAL A 45 -2.36 -0.47 13.47
C VAL A 45 -2.23 -0.91 14.92
N ALA A 46 -3.33 -0.98 15.67
CA ALA A 46 -3.36 -1.58 16.99
C ALA A 46 -3.42 -3.12 16.90
N ASP A 47 -4.17 -3.65 15.93
CA ASP A 47 -4.50 -5.07 15.85
C ASP A 47 -3.58 -5.90 14.97
N TYR A 48 -2.73 -5.33 14.10
CA TYR A 48 -1.92 -6.09 13.15
C TYR A 48 -0.43 -5.82 13.29
N ASP A 49 0.37 -6.88 13.10
CA ASP A 49 1.83 -6.80 13.08
C ASP A 49 2.34 -6.12 11.81
N ILE A 50 1.64 -6.31 10.69
CA ILE A 50 2.05 -5.82 9.37
C ILE A 50 0.83 -5.15 8.72
N LEU A 51 1.00 -3.92 8.24
CA LEU A 51 -0.01 -3.21 7.47
C LEU A 51 0.55 -2.86 6.10
N ILE A 52 -0.15 -3.27 5.04
CA ILE A 52 0.18 -2.93 3.65
C ILE A 52 -0.92 -2.01 3.12
N ILE A 53 -0.54 -0.77 2.80
CA ILE A 53 -1.45 0.27 2.33
C ILE A 53 -1.24 0.63 0.84
N GLY A 54 -2.23 1.27 0.24
CA GLY A 54 -2.10 2.00 -1.03
C GLY A 54 -2.08 3.51 -0.81
N VAL A 55 -2.14 4.27 -1.91
CA VAL A 55 -2.12 5.76 -1.89
C VAL A 55 -3.40 6.39 -1.32
N LYS A 56 -4.47 5.62 -1.14
CA LYS A 56 -5.77 6.13 -0.67
C LYS A 56 -5.85 6.20 0.86
N GLU A 57 -5.06 5.40 1.58
CA GLU A 57 -5.04 5.41 3.04
C GLU A 57 -4.14 6.53 3.52
N LYS A 58 -4.61 7.30 4.49
CA LYS A 58 -3.81 8.36 5.10
C LYS A 58 -3.33 7.90 6.47
N MET A 59 -2.04 7.62 6.58
CA MET A 59 -1.38 7.28 7.83
C MET A 59 -1.01 8.56 8.57
N SER A 60 -2.02 9.21 9.15
CA SER A 60 -1.85 10.46 9.89
C SER A 60 -1.15 10.24 11.24
N LYS A 61 -0.79 11.34 11.90
CA LYS A 61 -0.32 11.30 13.29
C LYS A 61 -1.32 10.62 14.23
N THR A 62 -2.62 10.83 14.05
CA THR A 62 -3.66 10.16 14.86
C THR A 62 -3.59 8.64 14.73
N VAL A 63 -3.33 8.14 13.52
CA VAL A 63 -3.12 6.71 13.28
C VAL A 63 -1.83 6.25 13.97
N PHE A 64 -0.74 7.01 13.83
CA PHE A 64 0.53 6.70 14.50
C PHE A 64 0.38 6.61 16.03
N ASP A 65 -0.33 7.55 16.64
CA ASP A 65 -0.55 7.59 18.09
C ASP A 65 -1.39 6.40 18.59
N SER A 66 -2.07 5.69 17.68
CA SER A 66 -2.86 4.47 17.98
C SER A 66 -2.08 3.18 17.74
N VAL A 67 -0.82 3.25 17.33
CA VAL A 67 0.03 2.07 17.10
C VAL A 67 0.28 1.34 18.41
N ASP A 68 0.05 0.02 18.41
CA ASP A 68 0.36 -0.88 19.52
C ASP A 68 1.25 -2.04 19.04
N GLU A 69 0.70 -2.90 18.16
CA GLU A 69 1.38 -4.12 17.70
C GLU A 69 2.12 -3.98 16.36
N LEU A 70 2.03 -2.83 15.68
CA LEU A 70 2.57 -2.66 14.34
C LEU A 70 4.10 -2.75 14.30
N LYS A 71 4.60 -3.72 13.54
CA LYS A 71 6.04 -3.99 13.33
C LYS A 71 6.52 -3.54 11.96
N ILE A 72 5.66 -3.53 10.94
CA ILE A 72 6.03 -3.13 9.58
C ILE A 72 4.88 -2.37 8.92
N LEU A 73 5.20 -1.23 8.28
CA LEU A 73 4.29 -0.51 7.40
C LEU A 73 4.80 -0.59 5.96
N GLY A 74 4.09 -1.30 5.09
CA GLY A 74 4.35 -1.34 3.66
C GLY A 74 3.40 -0.41 2.89
N THR A 75 3.89 0.23 1.83
CA THR A 75 3.05 1.01 0.91
C THR A 75 3.27 0.57 -0.53
N LEU A 76 2.18 0.27 -1.24
CA LEU A 76 2.15 -0.07 -2.67
C LEU A 76 2.22 1.20 -3.52
N SER A 77 3.17 2.07 -3.21
CA SER A 77 3.41 3.32 -3.93
C SER A 77 4.86 3.77 -3.82
N VAL A 78 5.30 4.57 -4.78
CA VAL A 78 6.64 5.17 -4.77
C VAL A 78 6.67 6.39 -3.84
N GLY A 79 5.69 7.29 -3.99
CA GLY A 79 5.53 8.44 -3.12
C GLY A 79 5.00 8.04 -1.75
N THR A 80 5.31 8.85 -0.74
CA THR A 80 4.96 8.59 0.66
C THR A 80 4.22 9.75 1.31
N ASP A 81 3.66 10.67 0.50
CA ASP A 81 3.02 11.92 0.97
C ASP A 81 1.78 11.68 1.86
N HIS A 82 1.17 10.50 1.76
CA HIS A 82 0.05 10.06 2.58
C HIS A 82 0.46 9.46 3.94
N ILE A 83 1.77 9.42 4.25
CA ILE A 83 2.32 8.86 5.49
C ILE A 83 2.99 9.97 6.30
N SER A 84 2.61 10.09 7.57
CA SER A 84 3.14 11.10 8.48
C SER A 84 4.61 10.86 8.83
N ASP A 85 5.36 11.94 9.07
CA ASP A 85 6.79 11.92 9.43
C ASP A 85 7.08 11.13 10.72
N GLU A 86 6.09 11.01 11.61
CA GLU A 86 6.18 10.21 12.83
C GLU A 86 6.48 8.74 12.55
N PHE A 87 5.91 8.15 11.49
CA PHE A 87 6.20 6.77 11.10
C PHE A 87 7.67 6.61 10.70
N PHE A 88 8.21 7.55 9.92
CA PHE A 88 9.62 7.54 9.50
C PHE A 88 10.60 7.83 10.63
N SER A 89 10.16 8.57 11.64
CA SER A 89 10.96 8.91 12.83
C SER A 89 10.92 7.82 13.92
N SER A 90 10.06 6.81 13.76
CA SER A 90 9.88 5.72 14.71
C SER A 90 10.82 4.54 14.43
N SER A 91 10.74 3.50 15.26
CA SER A 91 11.43 2.23 15.01
C SER A 91 10.68 1.31 14.02
N ILE A 92 9.52 1.73 13.52
CA ILE A 92 8.70 0.94 12.61
C ILE A 92 9.26 1.14 11.19
N PRO A 93 9.82 0.09 10.55
CA PRO A 93 10.24 0.19 9.16
C PRO A 93 9.06 0.52 8.24
N VAL A 94 9.21 1.61 7.49
CA VAL A 94 8.32 1.99 6.39
C VAL A 94 8.96 1.56 5.07
N ILE A 95 8.28 0.69 4.32
CA ILE A 95 8.77 0.10 3.07
C ILE A 95 7.91 0.61 1.91
N ASN A 96 8.52 1.28 0.94
CA ASN A 96 7.88 1.70 -0.30
C ASN A 96 8.43 0.91 -1.50
N ILE A 97 7.85 1.12 -2.69
CA ILE A 97 8.25 0.45 -3.94
C ILE A 97 9.04 1.39 -4.88
N ALA A 98 9.95 2.18 -4.31
CA ALA A 98 10.77 3.11 -5.11
C ALA A 98 11.53 2.39 -6.23
N GLY A 99 11.40 2.89 -7.46
CA GLY A 99 12.08 2.38 -8.65
C GLY A 99 11.39 1.21 -9.37
N TYR A 100 10.40 0.56 -8.77
CA TYR A 100 9.74 -0.62 -9.36
C TYR A 100 8.83 -0.28 -10.56
N ASN A 101 8.38 0.97 -10.69
CA ASN A 101 7.51 1.40 -11.78
C ASN A 101 8.26 2.05 -12.96
N ALA A 102 9.59 2.17 -12.90
CA ALA A 102 10.36 2.95 -13.88
C ALA A 102 10.17 2.46 -15.32
N LEU A 103 10.19 1.13 -15.53
CA LEU A 103 10.00 0.53 -16.85
C LEU A 103 8.58 0.76 -17.37
N SER A 104 7.56 0.43 -16.57
CA SER A 104 6.16 0.60 -16.97
C SER A 104 5.81 2.07 -17.27
N VAL A 105 6.38 3.01 -16.51
CA VAL A 105 6.25 4.44 -16.79
C VAL A 105 6.93 4.82 -18.10
N ALA A 106 8.14 4.30 -18.38
CA ALA A 106 8.82 4.56 -19.65
C ALA A 106 8.01 4.04 -20.84
N GLU A 107 7.52 2.80 -20.77
CA GLU A 107 6.66 2.18 -21.79
C GLU A 107 5.39 2.99 -22.03
N PHE A 108 4.73 3.40 -20.94
CA PHE A 108 3.54 4.25 -21.01
C PHE A 108 3.84 5.57 -21.73
N ILE A 109 4.93 6.26 -21.36
CA ILE A 109 5.33 7.54 -21.98
C ILE A 109 5.63 7.37 -23.47
N PHE A 110 6.40 6.34 -23.87
CA PHE A 110 6.64 6.07 -25.29
C PHE A 110 5.35 5.80 -26.06
N GLY A 111 4.41 5.05 -25.46
CA GLY A 111 3.08 4.84 -26.00
C GLY A 111 2.29 6.14 -26.18
N GLN A 112 2.31 7.03 -25.19
CA GLN A 112 1.63 8.33 -25.26
C GLN A 112 2.24 9.24 -26.33
N ILE A 113 3.57 9.30 -26.45
CA ILE A 113 4.26 10.08 -27.50
C ILE A 113 3.81 9.61 -28.89
N LEU A 114 3.79 8.29 -29.11
CA LEU A 114 3.36 7.73 -30.40
C LEU A 114 1.88 8.00 -30.67
N SER A 115 1.02 7.82 -29.66
CA SER A 115 -0.42 8.07 -29.75
C SER A 115 -0.73 9.50 -30.17
N LEU A 116 -0.06 10.48 -29.55
CA LEU A 116 -0.17 11.90 -29.89
C LEU A 116 0.34 12.19 -31.30
N TYR A 117 1.51 11.67 -31.67
CA TYR A 117 2.11 11.91 -32.98
C TYR A 117 1.27 11.33 -34.14
N LYS A 118 0.61 10.19 -33.92
CA LYS A 118 -0.20 9.51 -34.93
C LYS A 118 -1.67 9.92 -34.91
N GLY A 119 -2.10 10.77 -33.98
CA GLY A 119 -3.50 11.14 -33.84
C GLY A 119 -4.40 9.94 -33.52
N ILE A 120 -3.92 8.96 -32.75
CA ILE A 120 -4.72 7.78 -32.38
C ILE A 120 -5.92 8.20 -31.53
N TRP A 121 -5.73 9.24 -30.71
CA TRP A 121 -6.73 9.80 -29.79
C TRP A 121 -7.44 11.06 -30.31
N SER A 122 -7.23 11.46 -31.57
CA SER A 122 -8.00 12.56 -32.17
C SER A 122 -9.31 12.02 -32.76
N SER A 123 -10.44 12.44 -32.18
CA SER A 123 -11.79 12.32 -32.74
C SER A 123 -11.91 13.01 -34.10
#